data_AF-A0A822G755-F1
#
_entry.id   AF-A0A822G755-F1
#
_cell.length_a   1.000
_cell.length_b   1.000
_cell.length_c   1.000
_cell.angle_alpha   90.00
_cell.angle_beta   90.00
_cell.angle_gamma   90.00
#
_symmetry.space_group_name_H-M   'P 1'
#
loop_
_entity.id
_entity.type
_entity.pdbx_description
1 polymer ?
#
loop_
_entity_poly.entity_id
_entity_poly.type
_entity_poly.pdbx_seq_one_letter_code
_entity_poly.pdbx_strand_id
1 'polypeptide(L)'
;MFRIRTLIFVVSVIYFTYGYESPIEEKDFKKLLKQNKNVLVLCSPNDQSAKPILQVFKQVEPEIKGRGLLVHINCDKGKKLCKKFKFDTNTLELRHFQ
;
A
#
# COMPACT_ATOMS: atom_id res chain seq x y z
N MET A 1 27.29 11.09 -15.62
CA MET A 1 27.42 9.83 -14.86
C MET A 1 27.03 10.03 -13.40
N PHE A 2 25.86 10.64 -13.14
CA PHE A 2 25.37 10.93 -11.79
C PHE A 2 24.09 10.12 -11.54
N ARG A 3 24.09 9.40 -10.40
CA ARG A 3 22.92 9.23 -9.51
C ARG A 3 21.83 8.20 -9.81
N ILE A 4 22.13 7.02 -10.38
CA ILE A 4 21.20 5.88 -10.22
C ILE A 4 21.06 5.49 -8.73
N ARG A 5 22.17 5.50 -7.97
CA ARG A 5 22.16 5.21 -6.52
C ARG A 5 21.43 6.28 -5.70
N THR A 6 21.53 7.56 -6.05
CA THR A 6 20.81 8.62 -5.32
C THR A 6 19.32 8.59 -5.66
N LEU A 7 18.91 8.24 -6.89
CA LEU A 7 17.49 8.12 -7.22
C LEU A 7 16.83 6.98 -6.42
N ILE A 8 17.49 5.82 -6.29
CA ILE A 8 17.00 4.72 -5.46
C ILE A 8 16.92 5.15 -3.99
N PHE A 9 17.95 5.84 -3.48
CA PHE A 9 17.94 6.33 -2.10
C PHE A 9 16.83 7.36 -1.86
N VAL A 10 16.58 8.26 -2.82
CA VAL A 10 15.52 9.27 -2.72
C VAL A 10 14.15 8.61 -2.84
N VAL A 11 13.94 7.64 -3.74
CA VAL A 11 12.70 6.86 -3.81
C VAL A 11 12.49 6.08 -2.52
N SER A 12 13.49 5.37 -2.00
CA SER A 12 13.39 4.66 -0.72
C SER A 12 13.15 5.59 0.47
N VAL A 13 13.74 6.79 0.50
CA VAL A 13 13.52 7.78 1.57
C VAL A 13 12.13 8.42 1.46
N ILE A 14 11.64 8.70 0.25
CA ILE A 14 10.27 9.20 0.04
C ILE A 14 9.26 8.13 0.46
N TYR A 15 9.48 6.86 0.09
CA TYR A 15 8.72 5.69 0.55
C TYR A 15 8.80 5.48 2.06
N PHE A 16 9.94 5.78 2.68
CA PHE A 16 10.08 5.72 4.14
C PHE A 16 9.40 6.90 4.83
N THR A 17 9.23 8.04 4.16
CA THR A 17 8.55 9.23 4.71
C THR A 17 7.03 9.19 4.57
N TYR A 18 6.52 8.60 3.49
CA TYR A 18 5.10 8.31 3.27
C TYR A 18 4.88 6.82 3.51
N GLY A 19 4.44 6.44 4.71
CA GLY A 19 4.10 5.05 5.08
C GLY A 19 2.84 4.52 4.38
N TYR A 20 2.48 5.13 3.25
CA TYR A 20 1.27 4.92 2.48
C TYR A 20 1.66 4.64 1.03
N GLU A 21 1.29 3.47 0.54
CA GLU A 21 1.49 3.11 -0.86
C GLU A 21 0.24 2.55 -1.53
N SER A 22 0.02 2.94 -2.79
CA SER A 22 -1.09 2.46 -3.60
C SER A 22 -0.60 1.75 -4.88
N PRO A 23 -0.23 0.47 -4.79
CA PRO A 23 0.24 -0.29 -5.94
C PRO A 23 -0.92 -0.65 -6.87
N ILE A 24 -0.76 -0.32 -8.15
CA ILE A 24 -1.73 -0.66 -9.20
C ILE A 24 -1.33 -2.00 -9.87
N GLU A 25 -0.03 -2.31 -9.88
CA GLU A 25 0.52 -3.50 -10.52
C GLU A 25 0.81 -4.64 -9.52
N GLU A 26 0.58 -5.87 -9.99
CA GLU A 26 0.87 -7.08 -9.22
C GLU A 26 2.35 -7.20 -8.83
N LYS A 27 3.25 -6.80 -9.73
CA LYS A 27 4.69 -6.96 -9.54
C LYS A 27 5.18 -6.15 -8.34
N ASP A 28 4.69 -4.92 -8.20
CA ASP A 28 5.12 -4.04 -7.13
C ASP A 28 4.48 -4.44 -5.80
N PHE A 29 3.21 -4.85 -5.80
CA PHE A 29 2.60 -5.38 -4.58
C PHE A 29 3.32 -6.62 -4.05
N LYS A 30 3.75 -7.54 -4.94
CA LYS A 30 4.58 -8.69 -4.54
C LYS A 30 5.95 -8.29 -4.02
N LYS A 31 6.56 -7.21 -4.52
CA LYS A 31 7.82 -6.68 -3.96
C LYS A 31 7.58 -6.13 -2.56
N LEU A 32 6.51 -5.37 -2.36
CA LEU A 32 6.16 -4.80 -1.05
C LEU A 32 5.96 -5.90 0.01
N LEU A 33 5.24 -6.96 -0.33
CA LEU A 33 5.06 -8.13 0.54
C LEU A 33 6.37 -8.89 0.81
N LYS A 34 7.34 -8.86 -0.11
CA LYS A 34 8.66 -9.49 0.10
C LYS A 34 9.60 -8.62 0.93
N GLN A 35 9.47 -7.29 0.81
CA GLN A 35 10.34 -6.32 1.48
C GLN A 35 9.92 -6.06 2.92
N ASN A 36 8.63 -6.18 3.22
CA ASN A 36 8.07 -5.86 4.53
C ASN A 36 7.39 -7.09 5.12
N LYS A 37 7.71 -7.41 6.38
CA LYS A 37 7.11 -8.53 7.11
C LYS A 37 5.75 -8.21 7.74
N ASN A 38 5.39 -6.94 7.87
CA ASN A 38 4.12 -6.52 8.47
C ASN A 38 3.47 -5.52 7.51
N VAL A 39 2.54 -5.99 6.68
CA VAL A 39 1.85 -5.15 5.70
C VAL A 39 0.36 -5.20 5.95
N LEU A 40 -0.24 -4.04 6.22
CA LEU A 40 -1.69 -3.89 6.32
C LEU A 40 -2.23 -3.33 5.01
N VAL A 41 -3.15 -4.04 4.39
CA VAL A 41 -3.68 -3.72 3.07
C VAL A 41 -5.16 -3.40 3.21
N LEU A 42 -5.52 -2.16 2.87
CA LEU A 42 -6.89 -1.70 2.74
C LEU A 42 -7.32 -1.85 1.30
N CYS A 43 -8.25 -2.76 1.04
CA CYS A 43 -8.91 -2.90 -0.24
C CYS A 43 -10.24 -2.17 -0.22
N SER A 44 -10.44 -1.26 -1.18
CA SER A 44 -11.68 -0.53 -1.32
C SER A 44 -12.24 -0.70 -2.73
N PRO A 45 -13.57 -0.78 -2.88
CA PRO A 45 -14.20 -0.76 -4.20
C PRO A 45 -13.94 0.58 -4.90
N ASN A 46 -14.12 1.69 -4.16
CA ASN A 46 -13.99 3.07 -4.67
C ASN A 46 -13.14 3.93 -3.71
N ASP A 47 -12.54 5.00 -4.24
CA ASP A 47 -11.75 5.95 -3.42
C ASP A 47 -12.61 6.64 -2.34
N GLN A 48 -13.91 6.83 -2.58
CA GLN A 48 -14.81 7.50 -1.64
C GLN A 48 -15.10 6.67 -0.39
N SER A 49 -15.32 5.36 -0.55
CA SER A 49 -15.56 4.45 0.57
C SER A 49 -14.31 4.23 1.42
N ALA A 50 -13.12 4.43 0.84
CA ALA A 50 -11.86 4.36 1.56
C ALA A 50 -11.56 5.60 2.42
N LYS A 51 -12.07 6.79 2.05
CA LYS A 51 -11.76 8.07 2.73
C LYS A 51 -11.80 8.03 4.26
N PRO A 52 -12.86 7.54 4.93
CA PRO A 52 -12.90 7.56 6.39
C PRO A 52 -11.79 6.70 7.01
N ILE A 53 -11.49 5.55 6.42
CA ILE A 53 -10.45 4.65 6.94
C ILE A 53 -9.06 5.17 6.57
N LEU A 54 -8.90 5.80 5.41
CA LEU A 54 -7.68 6.51 5.05
C LEU A 54 -7.35 7.66 6.00
N GLN A 55 -8.36 8.36 6.54
CA GLN A 55 -8.14 9.36 7.58
C GLN A 55 -7.60 8.75 8.87
N VAL A 56 -8.14 7.60 9.28
CA VAL A 56 -7.61 6.84 10.42
C VAL A 56 -6.19 6.36 10.13
N PHE A 57 -5.93 5.84 8.92
CA PHE A 57 -4.60 5.38 8.53
C PHE A 57 -3.57 6.51 8.61
N LYS A 58 -3.92 7.73 8.21
CA LYS A 58 -3.04 8.91 8.36
C LYS A 58 -2.77 9.28 9.82
N GLN A 59 -3.73 9.07 10.72
CA GLN A 59 -3.54 9.32 12.14
C GLN A 59 -2.61 8.27 12.78
N VAL A 60 -2.69 7.02 12.32
CA VAL A 60 -1.93 5.89 12.86
C VAL A 60 -0.59 5.68 12.13
N GLU A 61 -0.43 6.24 10.93
CA GLU A 61 0.80 6.26 10.12
C GLU A 61 2.07 6.61 10.92
N PRO A 62 2.11 7.69 11.74
CA PRO A 62 3.31 8.02 12.52
C PRO A 62 3.70 6.93 13.53
N GLU A 63 2.74 6.16 14.06
CA GLU A 63 2.99 5.10 15.03
C GLU A 63 3.39 3.77 14.37
N ILE A 64 2.89 3.54 13.15
CA ILE A 64 3.19 2.33 12.36
C ILE A 64 4.51 2.48 11.60
N LYS A 65 4.98 3.71 11.39
CA LYS A 65 6.26 4.04 10.75
C LYS A 65 7.42 3.33 11.44
N GLY A 66 8.02 2.35 10.75
CA GLY A 66 9.14 1.54 11.25
C GLY A 66 8.73 0.19 11.87
N ARG A 67 7.42 -0.06 12.09
CA ARG A 67 6.87 -1.36 12.55
C ARG A 67 6.16 -2.13 11.44
N GLY A 68 5.56 -1.42 10.48
CA GLY A 68 4.86 -2.00 9.35
C GLY A 68 4.59 -0.99 8.25
N LEU A 69 3.96 -1.46 7.17
CA LEU A 69 3.57 -0.66 6.02
C LEU A 69 2.05 -0.67 5.86
N LEU A 70 1.46 0.50 5.61
CA LEU A 70 0.06 0.63 5.24
C LEU A 70 -0.06 0.77 3.71
N VAL A 71 -0.92 -0.05 3.12
CA VAL A 71 -1.13 -0.10 1.67
C VAL A 71 -2.60 0.11 1.39
N HIS A 72 -2.94 0.94 0.42
CA HIS A 72 -4.32 1.12 -0.05
C HIS A 72 -4.46 0.70 -1.50
N ILE A 73 -5.42 -0.17 -1.76
CA ILE A 73 -5.69 -0.71 -3.09
C ILE A 73 -7.11 -0.35 -3.46
N ASN A 74 -7.23 0.44 -4.52
CA ASN A 74 -8.50 0.69 -5.17
C ASN A 74 -8.76 -0.39 -6.23
N CYS A 75 -9.78 -1.22 -6.00
CA CYS A 75 -10.12 -2.32 -6.89
C CYS A 75 -10.73 -1.88 -8.23
N ASP A 76 -11.27 -0.66 -8.34
CA ASP A 76 -11.72 -0.14 -9.62
C ASP A 76 -10.55 0.15 -10.57
N LYS A 77 -9.44 0.68 -10.04
CA LYS A 77 -8.19 0.92 -10.77
C LYS A 77 -7.34 -0.35 -10.91
N GLY A 78 -7.38 -1.22 -9.90
CA GLY A 78 -6.54 -2.42 -9.77
C GLY A 78 -7.26 -3.75 -9.98
N LYS A 79 -8.21 -3.85 -10.92
CA LYS A 79 -9.06 -5.06 -11.11
C LYS A 79 -8.28 -6.38 -11.23
N LYS A 80 -7.12 -6.36 -11.90
CA LYS A 80 -6.24 -7.55 -12.03
C LYS A 80 -5.64 -7.98 -10.69
N LEU A 81 -5.22 -7.01 -9.87
CA LEU A 81 -4.63 -7.26 -8.57
C LEU A 81 -5.69 -7.81 -7.61
N CYS A 82 -6.86 -7.16 -7.54
CA CYS A 82 -7.95 -7.62 -6.66
C CYS A 82 -8.45 -9.02 -6.99
N LYS A 83 -8.60 -9.36 -8.28
CA LYS A 83 -8.97 -10.72 -8.71
C LYS A 83 -7.95 -11.78 -8.28
N LYS A 84 -6.66 -11.47 -8.35
CA LYS A 84 -5.60 -12.46 -8.09
C LYS A 84 -5.38 -12.71 -6.61
N PHE A 85 -5.46 -11.66 -5.80
CA PHE A 85 -5.33 -11.75 -4.35
C PHE A 85 -6.64 -12.08 -3.64
N LYS A 86 -7.72 -12.28 -4.42
CA LYS A 86 -9.07 -12.62 -3.93
C LYS A 86 -9.53 -11.59 -2.90
N PHE A 87 -9.35 -10.32 -3.22
CA PHE A 87 -9.94 -9.22 -2.46
C PHE A 87 -11.37 -9.01 -2.93
N ASP A 88 -12.28 -8.79 -1.99
CA ASP A 88 -13.66 -8.49 -2.34
C ASP A 88 -13.74 -7.13 -3.04
N THR A 89 -14.22 -7.13 -4.28
CA THR A 89 -14.32 -5.90 -5.09
C THR A 89 -15.57 -5.08 -4.79
N ASN A 90 -16.45 -5.60 -3.93
CA ASN A 90 -17.76 -5.01 -3.64
C ASN A 90 -17.84 -4.43 -2.23
N THR A 91 -16.94 -4.86 -1.34
CA THR A 91 -16.90 -4.43 0.06
C THR A 91 -15.53 -3.84 0.36
N LEU A 92 -15.48 -3.01 1.40
CA LEU A 92 -14.22 -2.56 1.93
C LEU A 92 -13.65 -3.66 2.83
N GLU A 93 -12.47 -4.17 2.49
CA GLU A 93 -11.81 -5.26 3.19
C GLU A 93 -10.44 -4.79 3.69
N LEU A 94 -10.06 -5.23 4.89
CA LEU A 94 -8.76 -4.93 5.47
C LEU A 94 -8.05 -6.25 5.76
N ARG A 95 -6.87 -6.44 5.18
CA ARG A 95 -6.11 -7.69 5.25
C ARG A 95 -4.69 -7.43 5.73
N HIS A 96 -4.25 -8.21 6.71
CA HIS A 96 -2.87 -8.21 7.19
C HIS A 96 -2.08 -9.33 6.52
N PHE A 97 -0.86 -9.02 6.09
CA PHE A 97 0.10 -9.97 5.53
C PHE A 97 1.35 -10.00 6.42
N GLN A 98 1.72 -11.22 6.84
CA GLN A 98 2.88 -11.55 7.69
C GLN A 98 3.81 -12.55 7.00
#